data_AF-A0A7T0LLK1-F1
#
_entry.id   AF-A0A7T0LLK1-F1
#
_cell.length_a   1.000
_cell.length_b   1.000
_cell.length_c   1.000
_cell.angle_alpha   90.00
_cell.angle_beta   90.00
_cell.angle_gamma   90.00
#
_symmetry.space_group_name_H-M   'P 1'
#
loop_
_entity.id
_entity.type
_entity.pdbx_description
1 polymer ?
#
loop_
_entity_poly.entity_id
_entity_poly.type
_entity_poly.pdbx_seq_one_letter_code
_entity_poly.pdbx_strand_id
1 'polypeptide(L)'
;MKMETLPVETAVEWVTAWTDLEWPVSWETTFAIRDRLGWIAESQDGRYFRTVLTPPGKEGEGVIGARDDHEFDGVVFLLATPVIRGMKDETTAPTTWAAYESYVTALTKIFGEPREVRRHSGSNKEDRESTWYLPNDSSFSLGAQSGIIEVSILSPEDTWADLESQRLEEKYGPNWEEQFE
;
A
#
# COMPACT_ATOMS: atom_id res chain seq x y z
N MET A 1 6.32 21.71 -2.98
CA MET A 1 5.87 20.78 -4.04
C MET A 1 4.42 20.50 -3.73
N LYS A 2 3.52 20.67 -4.69
CA LYS A 2 2.10 20.44 -4.44
C LYS A 2 1.82 18.94 -4.55
N MET A 3 0.99 18.42 -3.66
CA MET A 3 0.51 17.04 -3.74
C MET A 3 -0.44 16.89 -4.94
N GLU A 4 -0.17 15.89 -5.78
CA GLU A 4 -1.06 15.41 -6.82
C GLU A 4 -1.46 13.98 -6.52
N THR A 5 -2.68 13.60 -6.90
CA THR A 5 -3.31 12.31 -6.59
C THR A 5 -3.83 11.72 -7.89
N LEU A 6 -3.78 10.40 -8.05
CA LEU A 6 -4.31 9.76 -9.25
C LEU A 6 -5.83 9.96 -9.39
N PRO A 7 -6.36 10.00 -10.62
CA PRO A 7 -7.79 9.78 -10.82
C PRO A 7 -8.25 8.48 -10.16
N VAL A 8 -9.47 8.46 -9.64
CA VAL A 8 -10.03 7.30 -8.91
C VAL A 8 -10.00 6.04 -9.78
N GLU A 9 -10.33 6.18 -11.06
CA GLU A 9 -10.35 5.07 -12.02
C GLU A 9 -8.95 4.48 -12.20
N THR A 10 -7.92 5.31 -12.30
CA THR A 10 -6.53 4.88 -12.42
C THR A 10 -6.03 4.22 -11.13
N ALA A 11 -6.39 4.77 -9.97
CA ALA A 11 -6.04 4.16 -8.69
C ALA A 11 -6.67 2.77 -8.52
N VAL A 12 -7.95 2.62 -8.88
CA VAL A 12 -8.65 1.33 -8.88
C VAL A 12 -8.00 0.36 -9.86
N GLU A 13 -7.66 0.79 -11.08
CA GLU A 13 -6.95 -0.04 -12.05
C GLU A 13 -5.61 -0.55 -11.49
N TRP A 14 -4.82 0.33 -10.87
CA TRP A 14 -3.54 -0.04 -10.29
C TRP A 14 -3.71 -1.07 -9.16
N VAL A 15 -4.66 -0.88 -8.24
CA VAL A 15 -4.92 -1.85 -7.16
C VAL A 15 -5.38 -3.18 -7.75
N THR A 16 -6.42 -3.16 -8.59
CA THR A 16 -7.04 -4.38 -9.15
C THR A 16 -6.08 -5.21 -10.01
N ALA A 17 -5.06 -4.61 -10.60
CA ALA A 17 -4.02 -5.33 -11.33
C ALA A 17 -3.24 -6.34 -10.47
N TRP A 18 -3.25 -6.18 -9.14
CA TRP A 18 -2.49 -6.99 -8.20
C TRP A 18 -3.35 -7.84 -7.24
N THR A 19 -4.68 -7.71 -7.27
CA THR A 19 -5.56 -8.36 -6.27
C THR A 19 -6.09 -9.74 -6.71
N ASP A 20 -6.16 -10.02 -8.01
CA ASP A 20 -6.72 -11.27 -8.55
C ASP A 20 -5.61 -12.24 -9.00
N LEU A 21 -4.58 -12.38 -8.17
CA LEU A 21 -3.42 -13.22 -8.47
C LEU A 21 -3.61 -14.65 -7.95
N GLU A 22 -3.17 -15.63 -8.73
CA GLU A 22 -3.01 -17.01 -8.28
C GLU A 22 -1.63 -17.17 -7.63
N TRP A 23 -1.62 -17.40 -6.31
CA TRP A 23 -0.39 -17.54 -5.53
C TRP A 23 0.11 -18.99 -5.53
N PRO A 24 1.44 -19.23 -5.59
CA PRO A 24 2.51 -18.24 -5.69
C PRO A 24 2.64 -17.64 -7.09
N VAL A 25 2.99 -16.36 -7.17
CA VAL A 25 3.09 -15.61 -8.44
C VAL A 25 4.53 -15.65 -8.94
N SER A 26 4.72 -15.90 -10.23
CA SER A 26 6.06 -15.89 -10.83
C SER A 26 6.60 -14.47 -11.00
N TRP A 27 7.93 -14.32 -10.91
CA TRP A 27 8.61 -13.05 -11.20
C TRP A 27 8.30 -12.49 -12.60
N GLU A 28 8.13 -13.38 -13.58
CA GLU A 28 7.73 -12.98 -14.95
C GLU A 28 6.36 -12.29 -14.95
N THR A 29 5.37 -12.88 -14.27
CA THR A 29 4.03 -12.30 -14.13
C THR A 29 4.09 -10.97 -13.38
N THR A 30 4.82 -10.92 -12.27
CA THR A 30 4.98 -9.71 -11.45
C THR A 30 5.57 -8.55 -12.27
N PHE A 31 6.66 -8.78 -13.02
CA PHE A 31 7.23 -7.74 -13.87
C PHE A 31 6.35 -7.39 -15.06
N ALA A 32 5.61 -8.35 -15.62
CA ALA A 32 4.64 -8.09 -16.68
C ALA A 32 3.49 -7.17 -16.21
N ILE A 33 3.01 -7.33 -14.96
CA ILE A 33 2.01 -6.42 -14.38
C ILE A 33 2.60 -5.00 -14.24
N ARG A 34 3.78 -4.86 -13.63
CA ARG A 34 4.49 -3.57 -13.50
C ARG A 34 4.61 -2.87 -14.86
N ASP A 35 5.09 -3.59 -15.87
CA ASP A 35 5.35 -3.03 -17.20
C ASP A 35 4.05 -2.64 -17.92
N ARG A 36 2.98 -3.45 -17.76
CA ARG A 36 1.63 -3.13 -18.28
C ARG A 36 1.08 -1.84 -17.68
N LEU A 37 1.34 -1.58 -16.40
CA LEU A 37 0.93 -0.34 -15.72
C LEU A 37 1.78 0.88 -16.13
N GLY A 38 2.77 0.69 -17.01
CA GLY A 38 3.67 1.75 -17.47
C GLY A 38 4.67 2.19 -16.40
N TRP A 39 4.89 1.37 -15.38
CA TRP A 39 5.87 1.64 -14.33
C TRP A 39 7.28 1.30 -14.84
N ILE A 40 8.27 2.11 -14.46
CA ILE A 40 9.62 2.04 -15.00
C ILE A 40 10.54 1.46 -13.93
N ALA A 41 11.08 0.28 -14.19
CA ALA A 41 12.06 -0.35 -13.31
C ALA A 41 13.30 0.53 -13.06
N GLU A 42 13.86 0.45 -11.86
CA GLU A 42 15.15 1.04 -11.55
C GLU A 42 16.29 0.22 -12.15
N SER A 43 17.37 0.91 -12.54
CA SER A 43 18.49 0.29 -13.26
C SER A 43 19.35 -0.65 -12.41
N GLN A 44 19.39 -0.43 -11.09
CA GLN A 44 20.23 -1.19 -10.16
C GLN A 44 19.53 -2.45 -9.66
N ASP A 45 18.21 -2.37 -9.45
CA ASP A 45 17.38 -3.48 -9.00
C ASP A 45 15.96 -3.31 -9.57
N GLY A 46 15.55 -4.26 -10.42
CA GLY A 46 14.27 -4.22 -11.11
C GLY A 46 13.05 -4.40 -10.20
N ARG A 47 13.24 -4.74 -8.91
CA ARG A 47 12.16 -4.77 -7.92
C ARG A 47 11.69 -3.36 -7.55
N TYR A 48 12.57 -2.37 -7.64
CA TYR A 48 12.20 -0.97 -7.42
C TYR A 48 11.73 -0.34 -8.72
N PHE A 49 10.75 0.56 -8.63
CA PHE A 49 10.17 1.17 -9.82
C PHE A 49 9.63 2.58 -9.59
N ARG A 50 9.64 3.35 -10.66
CA ARG A 50 9.06 4.68 -10.77
C ARG A 50 7.70 4.63 -11.43
N THR A 51 6.81 5.50 -11.01
CA THR A 51 5.51 5.69 -11.63
C THR A 51 5.37 7.11 -12.16
N VAL A 52 4.22 7.44 -12.74
CA VAL A 52 3.90 8.82 -13.14
C VAL A 52 3.92 9.82 -11.96
N LEU A 53 3.83 9.32 -10.72
CA LEU A 53 3.87 10.13 -9.49
C LEU A 53 5.29 10.37 -8.97
N THR A 54 6.30 9.67 -9.51
CA THR A 54 7.68 9.86 -9.07
C THR A 54 8.19 11.22 -9.53
N PRO A 55 8.66 12.09 -8.61
CA PRO A 55 9.18 13.39 -9.01
C PRO A 55 10.41 13.28 -9.93
N PRO A 56 10.60 14.22 -10.88
CA PRO A 56 11.76 14.18 -11.78
C PRO A 56 13.10 14.16 -11.01
N GLY A 57 13.99 13.25 -11.40
CA GLY A 57 15.31 13.10 -10.77
C GLY A 57 15.28 12.45 -9.38
N LYS A 58 14.15 11.83 -8.99
CA LYS A 58 14.03 11.00 -7.80
C LYS A 58 13.97 9.52 -8.17
N GLU A 59 14.45 8.70 -7.25
CA GLU A 59 14.31 7.25 -7.29
C GLU A 59 12.85 6.86 -7.05
N GLY A 60 12.49 5.66 -7.50
CA GLY A 60 11.18 5.07 -7.28
C GLY A 60 10.90 4.79 -5.81
N GLU A 61 9.69 5.12 -5.36
CA GLU A 61 9.16 4.77 -4.03
C GLU A 61 8.37 3.45 -4.07
N GLY A 62 8.16 2.89 -5.27
CA GLY A 62 7.48 1.61 -5.44
C GLY A 62 8.47 0.44 -5.33
N VAL A 63 8.06 -0.62 -4.66
CA VAL A 63 8.86 -1.82 -4.45
C VAL A 63 8.02 -3.08 -4.61
N ILE A 64 8.55 -4.04 -5.38
CA ILE A 64 8.07 -5.41 -5.42
C ILE A 64 8.83 -6.19 -4.34
N GLY A 65 8.09 -6.74 -3.38
CA GLY A 65 8.64 -7.51 -2.28
C GLY A 65 9.21 -8.86 -2.70
N ALA A 66 10.10 -9.40 -1.87
CA ALA A 66 10.72 -10.69 -2.07
C ALA A 66 10.95 -11.38 -0.73
N ARG A 67 10.20 -12.44 -0.44
CA ARG A 67 10.44 -13.30 0.71
C ARG A 67 11.70 -14.11 0.47
N ASP A 68 12.59 -14.07 1.46
CA ASP A 68 13.90 -14.72 1.46
C ASP A 68 14.73 -14.42 0.20
N ASP A 69 14.52 -13.28 -0.48
CA ASP A 69 15.13 -12.90 -1.77
C ASP A 69 14.77 -13.79 -2.99
N HIS A 70 13.80 -14.71 -2.88
CA HIS A 70 13.49 -15.66 -3.95
C HIS A 70 12.03 -15.67 -4.40
N GLU A 71 11.07 -15.37 -3.53
CA GLU A 71 9.64 -15.50 -3.80
C GLU A 71 8.94 -14.15 -3.73
N PHE A 72 8.11 -13.83 -4.73
CA PHE A 72 7.28 -12.63 -4.67
C PHE A 72 6.26 -12.76 -3.52
N ASP A 73 6.26 -11.78 -2.63
CA ASP A 73 5.40 -11.75 -1.45
C ASP A 73 4.47 -10.53 -1.39
N GLY A 74 4.63 -9.57 -2.30
CA GLY A 74 3.81 -8.37 -2.31
C GLY A 74 4.33 -7.23 -3.16
N VAL A 75 3.60 -6.13 -3.18
CA VAL A 75 4.02 -4.90 -3.83
C VAL A 75 3.53 -3.69 -3.04
N VAL A 76 4.37 -2.67 -2.94
CA VAL A 76 4.05 -1.38 -2.33
C VAL A 76 4.17 -0.29 -3.37
N PHE A 77 3.18 0.61 -3.46
CA PHE A 77 3.20 1.74 -4.37
C PHE A 77 2.34 2.90 -3.87
N LEU A 78 2.60 4.10 -4.42
CA LEU A 78 1.87 5.32 -4.03
C LEU A 78 0.73 5.64 -5.00
N LEU A 79 -0.36 6.19 -4.47
CA LEU A 79 -1.47 6.77 -5.24
C LEU A 79 -1.44 8.30 -5.29
N ALA A 80 -0.42 8.90 -4.67
CA ALA A 80 -0.18 10.34 -4.69
C ALA A 80 1.33 10.65 -4.77
N THR A 81 1.67 11.84 -5.27
CA THR A 81 3.05 12.35 -5.21
C THR A 81 3.44 12.52 -3.74
N PRO A 82 4.55 11.91 -3.27
CA PRO A 82 4.94 12.01 -1.88
C PRO A 82 5.37 13.44 -1.52
N VAL A 83 4.82 13.98 -0.43
CA VAL A 83 5.22 15.28 0.11
C VAL A 83 6.01 15.09 1.40
N ILE A 84 7.30 15.42 1.34
CA ILE A 84 8.23 15.34 2.47
C ILE A 84 7.68 16.15 3.66
N ARG A 85 7.85 15.64 4.88
CA ARG A 85 7.29 16.20 6.14
C ARG A 85 7.56 17.69 6.36
N GLY A 86 8.65 18.25 5.84
CA GLY A 86 8.98 19.67 5.92
C GLY A 86 8.49 20.54 4.76
N MET A 87 7.82 19.95 3.77
CA MET A 87 7.36 20.62 2.54
C MET A 87 5.84 20.64 2.40
N LYS A 88 5.11 20.17 3.42
CA LYS A 88 3.65 20.18 3.46
C LYS A 88 3.15 21.63 3.51
N ASP A 89 2.16 21.93 2.68
CA ASP A 89 1.41 23.20 2.70
C ASP A 89 0.01 22.99 3.30
N GLU A 90 -0.77 24.08 3.41
CA GLU A 90 -2.13 24.07 3.96
C GLU A 90 -3.11 23.17 3.17
N THR A 91 -2.80 22.87 1.90
CA THR A 91 -3.64 22.04 1.03
C THR A 91 -3.30 20.55 1.12
N THR A 92 -2.11 20.21 1.62
CA THR A 92 -1.59 18.84 1.59
C THR A 92 -2.48 17.87 2.37
N ALA A 93 -2.86 18.21 3.62
CA ALA A 93 -3.76 17.36 4.41
C ALA A 93 -5.18 17.27 3.82
N PRO A 94 -5.86 18.37 3.46
CA PRO A 94 -7.16 18.31 2.78
C PRO A 94 -7.15 17.45 1.50
N THR A 95 -6.13 17.59 0.65
CA THR A 95 -6.00 16.79 -0.58
C THR A 95 -5.79 15.31 -0.28
N THR A 96 -4.97 14.98 0.72
CA THR A 96 -4.75 13.58 1.13
C THR A 96 -6.06 12.93 1.54
N TRP A 97 -6.82 13.55 2.44
CA TRP A 97 -8.01 12.94 3.01
C TRP A 97 -9.16 12.84 2.02
N ALA A 98 -9.35 13.85 1.17
CA ALA A 98 -10.35 13.80 0.11
C ALA A 98 -10.08 12.68 -0.91
N ALA A 99 -8.81 12.49 -1.30
CA ALA A 99 -8.42 11.41 -2.20
C ALA A 99 -8.54 10.04 -1.53
N TYR A 100 -8.05 9.89 -0.30
CA TYR A 100 -8.19 8.66 0.49
C TYR A 100 -9.66 8.20 0.58
N GLU A 101 -10.56 9.09 1.00
CA GLU A 101 -11.99 8.76 1.14
C GLU A 101 -12.62 8.38 -0.22
N SER A 102 -12.20 9.02 -1.30
CA SER A 102 -12.65 8.68 -2.66
C SER A 102 -12.18 7.30 -3.09
N TYR A 103 -10.92 6.95 -2.81
CA TYR A 103 -10.36 5.64 -3.11
C TYR A 103 -11.01 4.54 -2.27
N VAL A 104 -11.14 4.73 -0.95
CA VAL A 104 -11.86 3.79 -0.08
C VAL A 104 -13.27 3.56 -0.62
N THR A 105 -14.02 4.62 -0.92
CA THR A 105 -15.38 4.51 -1.47
C THR A 105 -15.44 3.70 -2.76
N ALA A 106 -14.46 3.87 -3.65
CA ALA A 106 -14.42 3.15 -4.92
C ALA A 106 -14.03 1.68 -4.74
N LEU A 107 -13.02 1.40 -3.91
CA LEU A 107 -12.52 0.05 -3.63
C LEU A 107 -13.56 -0.75 -2.84
N THR A 108 -14.29 -0.13 -1.90
CA THR A 108 -15.38 -0.78 -1.15
C THR A 108 -16.48 -1.31 -2.07
N LYS A 109 -16.77 -0.63 -3.19
CA LYS A 109 -17.76 -1.11 -4.17
C LYS A 109 -17.34 -2.39 -4.89
N ILE A 110 -16.02 -2.66 -4.94
CA ILE A 110 -15.44 -3.81 -5.64
C ILE A 110 -15.18 -4.96 -4.65
N PHE A 111 -14.56 -4.64 -3.50
CA PHE A 111 -14.04 -5.63 -2.56
C PHE A 111 -14.89 -5.79 -1.29
N GLY A 112 -15.94 -4.99 -1.12
CA GLY A 112 -16.73 -4.95 0.12
C GLY A 112 -16.11 -4.06 1.20
N GLU A 113 -16.64 -4.12 2.41
CA GLU A 113 -16.20 -3.24 3.51
C GLU A 113 -14.79 -3.62 4.00
N PRO A 114 -13.86 -2.64 4.14
CA PRO A 114 -12.56 -2.89 4.74
C PRO A 114 -12.65 -3.05 6.25
N ARG A 115 -11.61 -3.65 6.82
CA ARG A 115 -11.24 -3.38 8.21
C ARG A 115 -10.55 -2.02 8.27
N GLU A 116 -11.09 -1.08 9.05
CA GLU A 116 -10.47 0.22 9.28
C GLU A 116 -9.64 0.26 10.57
N VAL A 117 -8.44 0.83 10.48
CA VAL A 117 -7.62 1.21 11.62
C VAL A 117 -7.36 2.71 11.54
N ARG A 118 -7.65 3.44 12.62
CA ARG A 118 -7.35 4.87 12.75
C ARG A 118 -6.43 5.07 13.93
N ARG A 119 -5.21 5.55 13.68
CA ARG A 119 -4.25 5.86 14.74
C ARG A 119 -4.14 7.38 14.88
N HIS A 120 -4.34 7.85 16.10
CA HIS A 120 -4.14 9.26 16.47
C HIS A 120 -2.95 9.33 17.42
N SER A 121 -1.81 9.79 16.90
CA SER A 121 -0.65 10.14 17.73
C SER A 121 -0.76 11.61 18.09
N GLY A 122 -0.90 11.93 19.38
CA GLY A 122 -1.06 13.30 19.86
C GLY A 122 -0.01 14.24 19.25
N SER A 123 -0.49 15.15 18.39
CA SER A 123 0.21 16.15 17.55
C SER A 123 -0.13 16.03 16.04
N ASN A 124 -1.39 16.26 15.63
CA ASN A 124 -1.77 16.38 14.21
C ASN A 124 -1.32 15.23 13.26
N LYS A 125 -0.95 14.07 13.81
CA LYS A 125 -0.62 12.87 13.06
C LYS A 125 -1.82 11.95 13.13
N GLU A 126 -2.70 12.16 12.16
CA GLU A 126 -3.74 11.22 11.83
C GLU A 126 -3.16 10.27 10.77
N ASP A 127 -3.14 8.99 11.10
CA ASP A 127 -2.83 7.90 10.19
C ASP A 127 -4.10 7.06 10.04
N ARG A 128 -4.53 6.84 8.79
CA ARG A 128 -5.68 6.00 8.45
C ARG A 128 -5.21 4.83 7.63
N GLU A 129 -5.78 3.66 7.90
CA GLU A 129 -5.57 2.47 7.10
C GLU A 129 -6.89 1.74 6.90
N SER A 130 -7.15 1.31 5.67
CA SER A 130 -8.27 0.46 5.30
C SER A 130 -7.70 -0.80 4.66
N THR A 131 -7.99 -1.97 5.24
CA THR A 131 -7.46 -3.26 4.80
C THR A 131 -8.57 -4.17 4.30
N TRP A 132 -8.38 -4.78 3.14
CA TRP A 132 -9.27 -5.77 2.55
C TRP A 132 -8.59 -7.14 2.51
N TYR A 133 -9.28 -8.15 3.03
CA TYR A 133 -8.86 -9.55 2.94
C TYR A 133 -9.60 -10.21 1.78
N LEU A 134 -8.87 -10.84 0.88
CA LEU A 134 -9.36 -11.29 -0.43
C LEU A 134 -9.69 -12.79 -0.44
N PRO A 135 -10.52 -13.26 -1.39
CA PRO A 135 -10.88 -14.69 -1.49
C PRO A 135 -9.73 -15.65 -1.82
N ASN A 136 -8.61 -15.14 -2.34
CA ASN A 136 -7.38 -15.90 -2.61
C ASN A 136 -6.42 -15.89 -1.41
N ASP A 137 -6.92 -15.61 -0.21
CA ASP A 137 -6.20 -15.52 1.07
C ASP A 137 -5.15 -14.39 1.17
N SER A 138 -4.93 -13.64 0.09
CA SER A 138 -4.09 -12.44 0.10
C SER A 138 -4.83 -11.22 0.66
N SER A 139 -4.13 -10.10 0.85
CA SER A 139 -4.75 -8.85 1.29
C SER A 139 -4.16 -7.64 0.60
N PHE A 140 -4.89 -6.53 0.69
CA PHE A 140 -4.28 -5.23 0.46
C PHE A 140 -4.73 -4.20 1.48
N SER A 141 -3.85 -3.26 1.79
CA SER A 141 -4.17 -2.08 2.59
C SER A 141 -4.01 -0.81 1.77
N LEU A 142 -4.88 0.16 2.06
CA LEU A 142 -4.73 1.55 1.66
C LEU A 142 -4.40 2.36 2.91
N GLY A 143 -3.15 2.80 3.01
CA GLY A 143 -2.65 3.64 4.10
C GLY A 143 -2.59 5.10 3.68
N ALA A 144 -2.91 6.01 4.60
CA ALA A 144 -2.73 7.43 4.38
C ALA A 144 -2.26 8.17 5.63
N GLN A 145 -1.29 9.04 5.41
CA GLN A 145 -0.87 10.12 6.30
C GLN A 145 -0.80 11.38 5.44
N SER A 146 -1.10 12.57 5.99
CA SER A 146 -0.99 13.82 5.23
C SER A 146 0.27 13.86 4.34
N GLY A 147 0.11 13.96 3.02
CA GLY A 147 1.20 13.99 2.03
C GLY A 147 1.61 12.64 1.44
N ILE A 148 1.03 11.52 1.88
CA ILE A 148 1.31 10.16 1.40
C ILE A 148 0.00 9.37 1.34
N ILE A 149 -0.21 8.65 0.24
CA ILE A 149 -1.25 7.63 0.11
C ILE A 149 -0.57 6.42 -0.50
N GLU A 150 -0.53 5.33 0.23
CA GLU A 150 0.22 4.11 -0.08
C GLU A 150 -0.74 2.92 -0.17
N VAL A 151 -0.46 2.04 -1.12
CA VAL A 151 -1.09 0.73 -1.23
C VAL A 151 -0.03 -0.32 -0.95
N SER A 152 -0.38 -1.29 -0.12
CA SER A 152 0.43 -2.47 0.14
C SER A 152 -0.38 -3.72 -0.19
N ILE A 153 0.10 -4.54 -1.10
CA ILE A 153 -0.44 -5.88 -1.39
C ILE A 153 0.42 -6.89 -0.67
N LEU A 154 -0.20 -7.82 0.05
CA LEU A 154 0.47 -8.87 0.80
C LEU A 154 0.03 -10.25 0.30
N SER A 155 0.97 -11.18 0.21
CA SER A 155 0.74 -12.58 -0.12
C SER A 155 -0.10 -13.29 0.96
N PRO A 156 -0.70 -14.45 0.65
CA PRO A 156 -1.45 -15.23 1.63
C PRO A 156 -0.69 -15.55 2.91
N GLU A 157 0.62 -15.79 2.82
CA GLU A 157 1.46 -16.09 3.98
C GLU A 157 1.65 -14.87 4.88
N ASP A 158 1.92 -13.68 4.31
CA ASP A 158 2.08 -12.46 5.12
C ASP A 158 0.73 -11.98 5.66
N THR A 159 -0.34 -12.12 4.88
CA THR A 159 -1.71 -11.86 5.34
C THR A 159 -2.06 -12.75 6.53
N TRP A 160 -1.69 -14.04 6.48
CA TRP A 160 -1.89 -14.95 7.60
C TRP A 160 -1.07 -14.53 8.82
N ALA A 161 0.20 -14.14 8.64
CA ALA A 161 1.05 -13.68 9.72
C ALA A 161 0.50 -12.41 10.40
N ASP A 162 -0.02 -11.45 9.63
CA ASP A 162 -0.70 -10.25 10.13
C ASP A 162 -1.93 -10.63 10.97
N LEU A 163 -2.81 -11.48 10.44
CA LEU A 163 -4.01 -11.95 11.14
C LEU A 163 -3.67 -12.70 12.43
N GLU A 164 -2.63 -13.54 12.41
CA GLU A 164 -2.20 -14.29 13.59
C GLU A 164 -1.60 -13.36 14.64
N SER A 165 -0.81 -12.36 14.25
CA SER A 165 -0.29 -11.33 15.15
C SER A 165 -1.43 -10.57 15.84
N GLN A 166 -2.45 -10.16 15.09
CA GLN A 166 -3.63 -9.49 15.65
C GLN A 166 -4.42 -10.40 16.60
N ARG A 167 -4.59 -11.68 16.25
CA ARG A 167 -5.24 -12.68 17.13
C ARG A 167 -4.47 -12.85 18.44
N LEU A 168 -3.14 -12.77 18.39
CA LEU A 168 -2.27 -12.87 19.56
C LEU A 168 -2.33 -11.59 20.40
N GLU A 169 -2.32 -10.40 19.79
CA GLU A 169 -2.51 -9.13 20.48
C GLU A 169 -3.87 -9.07 21.19
N GLU A 170 -4.95 -9.53 20.55
CA GLU A 170 -6.28 -9.62 21.18
C GLU A 170 -6.28 -10.56 22.40
N LYS A 171 -5.51 -11.64 22.33
CA LYS A 171 -5.45 -12.66 23.38
C LYS A 171 -4.55 -12.26 24.55
N TYR A 172 -3.43 -11.62 24.29
CA TYR A 172 -2.34 -11.41 25.25
C TYR A 172 -2.07 -9.93 25.55
N GLY A 173 -2.72 -9.01 24.84
CA GLY A 173 -2.47 -7.58 24.91
C GLY A 173 -1.35 -7.10 23.97
N PRO A 174 -1.12 -5.78 23.89
CA PRO A 174 -0.03 -5.22 23.12
C PRO A 174 1.33 -5.71 23.64
N ASN A 175 2.34 -5.75 22.77
CA ASN A 175 3.67 -6.28 23.06
C ASN A 175 3.65 -7.73 23.59
N TRP A 176 2.74 -8.56 23.08
CA TRP A 176 2.62 -9.96 23.49
C TRP A 176 3.92 -10.76 23.28
N GLU A 177 4.71 -10.36 22.29
CA GLU A 177 6.00 -10.98 21.96
C GLU A 177 6.98 -10.91 23.15
N GLU A 178 7.03 -9.79 23.86
CA GLU A 178 7.88 -9.59 25.06
C GLU A 178 7.53 -10.55 26.21
N GLN A 179 6.37 -11.20 26.17
CA GLN A 179 5.93 -12.15 27.19
C GLN A 179 6.52 -13.56 27.00
N PHE A 180 7.10 -13.85 25.83
CA PHE A 180 7.62 -15.17 25.44
C PHE A 180 9.12 -15.19 25.10
N GLU A 181 9.81 -14.05 25.24
CA GLU A 181 11.27 -13.92 25.22
C GLU A 181 11.90 -14.18 26.61
#